data_AF-A0A947M408-F1
#
_entry.id   AF-A0A947M408-F1
#
_cell.length_a   1.000
_cell.length_b   1.000
_cell.length_c   1.000
_cell.angle_alpha   90.00
_cell.angle_beta   90.00
_cell.angle_gamma   90.00
#
_symmetry.space_group_name_H-M   'P 1'
#
loop_
_entity.id
_entity.type
_entity.pdbx_description
1 polymer ?
#
loop_
_entity_poly.entity_id
_entity_poly.type
_entity_poly.pdbx_seq_one_letter_code
_entity_poly.pdbx_strand_id
1 'polypeptide(L)'
;MSLFSLTTFDQIRGVLTVSQADLPDEVLDSYGLEDDLAVDLDDWAGDWKAMSAAGAADTASEEDTKRYRLLKLFSKYFCAAQVAATAPVFVLTKTSDGSNEGQRGDSEGFLWLQKAMLTKASQYREKLLDLLNVAPVDSSMTFTSRVAPARDPVTEARSDVS
;
A
#
# COMPACT_ATOMS: atom_id res chain seq x y z
N MET A 1 7.85 -3.39 -20.01
CA MET A 1 6.42 -3.04 -19.79
C MET A 1 6.24 -2.29 -18.47
N SER A 2 5.26 -1.38 -18.36
CA SER A 2 4.94 -0.63 -17.14
C SER A 2 3.58 -1.05 -16.58
N LEU A 3 3.50 -1.35 -15.28
CA LEU A 3 2.27 -1.65 -14.56
C LEU A 3 1.71 -0.35 -13.97
N PHE A 4 0.56 0.11 -14.50
CA PHE A 4 -0.14 1.35 -14.10
C PHE A 4 0.73 2.62 -13.99
N SER A 5 1.87 2.70 -14.69
CA SER A 5 2.90 3.75 -14.50
C SER A 5 3.54 3.80 -13.10
N LEU A 6 3.22 2.83 -12.23
CA LEU A 6 3.73 2.73 -10.87
C LEU A 6 5.05 1.97 -10.81
N THR A 7 5.15 0.90 -11.59
CA THR A 7 6.34 0.03 -11.63
C THR A 7 6.63 -0.47 -13.04
N THR A 8 7.80 -1.07 -13.21
CA THR A 8 8.18 -1.76 -14.45
C THR A 8 8.72 -3.15 -14.16
N PHE A 9 8.67 -4.02 -15.15
CA PHE A 9 9.23 -5.38 -15.06
C PHE A 9 10.71 -5.37 -14.67
N ASP A 10 11.49 -4.41 -15.17
CA ASP A 10 12.90 -4.27 -14.80
C ASP A 10 13.10 -3.87 -13.34
N GLN A 11 12.20 -3.04 -12.79
CA GLN A 11 12.24 -2.71 -11.37
C GLN A 11 11.91 -3.91 -10.49
N ILE A 12 10.99 -4.77 -10.93
CA ILE A 12 10.62 -6.02 -10.24
C ILE A 12 11.82 -6.99 -10.26
N ARG A 13 12.42 -7.21 -11.43
CA ARG A 13 13.66 -8.00 -11.58
C ARG A 13 14.80 -7.48 -10.71
N GLY A 14 14.97 -6.16 -10.66
CA GLY A 14 15.99 -5.52 -9.83
C GLY A 14 15.80 -5.77 -8.33
N VAL A 15 14.56 -5.93 -7.84
CA VAL A 15 14.29 -6.33 -6.45
C VAL A 15 14.65 -7.78 -6.20
N LEU A 16 14.30 -8.64 -7.14
CA LEU A 16 14.56 -10.08 -7.06
C LEU A 16 16.00 -10.45 -7.43
N THR A 17 16.81 -9.47 -7.85
CA THR A 17 18.20 -9.64 -8.28
C THR A 17 18.36 -10.66 -9.42
N VAL A 18 17.36 -10.78 -10.28
CA VAL A 18 17.35 -11.70 -11.43
C VAL A 18 17.54 -10.96 -12.74
N SER A 19 18.12 -11.64 -13.73
CA SER A 19 18.30 -11.10 -15.06
C SER A 19 17.04 -11.31 -15.94
N GLN A 20 16.94 -10.56 -17.03
CA GLN A 20 15.88 -10.76 -18.02
C GLN A 20 15.94 -12.15 -18.68
N ALA A 21 17.13 -12.76 -18.77
CA ALA A 21 17.30 -14.11 -19.32
C ALA A 21 16.66 -15.19 -18.44
N ASP A 22 16.65 -14.98 -17.12
CA ASP A 22 16.07 -15.91 -16.17
C ASP A 22 14.56 -15.70 -16.00
N LEU A 23 14.08 -14.48 -16.19
CA LEU A 23 12.68 -14.12 -16.05
C LEU A 23 12.24 -13.19 -17.21
N PRO A 24 11.80 -13.76 -18.35
CA PRO A 24 11.37 -13.00 -19.52
C PRO A 24 10.12 -12.15 -19.28
N ASP A 25 9.91 -11.10 -20.08
CA ASP A 25 8.73 -10.22 -20.01
C ASP A 25 7.43 -11.01 -20.21
N GLU A 26 7.42 -11.97 -21.15
CA GLU A 26 6.27 -12.82 -21.47
C GLU A 26 5.78 -13.64 -20.26
N VAL A 27 6.73 -14.09 -19.42
CA VAL A 27 6.38 -14.85 -18.22
C VAL A 27 5.83 -13.93 -17.14
N LEU A 28 6.42 -12.75 -16.96
CA LEU A 28 5.90 -11.74 -16.04
C LEU A 28 4.49 -11.27 -16.41
N ASP A 29 4.21 -11.14 -17.71
CA ASP A 29 2.89 -10.78 -18.22
C ASP A 29 1.86 -11.88 -17.95
N SER A 30 2.25 -13.16 -18.08
CA SER A 30 1.36 -14.30 -17.82
C SER A 30 0.89 -14.41 -16.36
N TYR A 31 1.58 -13.77 -15.42
CA TYR A 31 1.19 -13.77 -14.01
C TYR A 31 0.01 -12.85 -13.69
N GLY A 32 -0.41 -11.97 -14.60
CA GLY A 32 -1.52 -11.06 -14.33
C GLY A 32 -1.26 -10.12 -13.14
N LEU A 33 0.01 -9.73 -12.93
CA LEU A 33 0.43 -8.89 -11.80
C LEU A 33 -0.32 -7.54 -11.75
N GLU A 34 -0.82 -7.07 -12.89
CA GLU A 34 -1.65 -5.88 -12.99
C GLU A 34 -2.99 -6.06 -12.26
N ASP A 35 -3.67 -7.18 -12.47
CA ASP A 35 -4.96 -7.46 -11.84
C ASP A 35 -4.81 -7.70 -10.34
N ASP A 36 -3.81 -8.48 -9.93
CA ASP A 36 -3.51 -8.72 -8.51
C ASP A 36 -3.20 -7.42 -7.76
N LEU A 37 -2.42 -6.53 -8.39
CA LEU A 37 -2.10 -5.22 -7.81
C LEU A 37 -3.32 -4.32 -7.75
N ALA A 38 -4.18 -4.32 -8.78
CA ALA A 38 -5.39 -3.52 -8.81
C ALA A 38 -6.36 -3.93 -7.70
N VAL A 39 -6.59 -5.24 -7.53
CA VAL A 39 -7.48 -5.77 -6.49
C VAL A 39 -7.00 -5.39 -5.09
N ASP A 40 -5.69 -5.53 -4.81
CA ASP A 40 -5.16 -5.15 -3.50
C ASP A 40 -5.28 -3.64 -3.27
N LEU A 41 -4.92 -2.81 -4.25
CA LEU A 41 -5.05 -1.35 -4.12
C LEU A 41 -6.50 -0.89 -4.00
N ASP A 42 -7.44 -1.52 -4.72
CA ASP A 42 -8.86 -1.19 -4.64
C ASP A 42 -9.45 -1.55 -3.26
N ASP A 43 -8.93 -2.57 -2.57
CA ASP A 43 -9.40 -3.00 -1.23
C ASP A 43 -9.09 -1.96 -0.14
N TRP A 44 -7.89 -1.38 -0.14
CA TRP A 44 -7.46 -0.48 0.95
C TRP A 44 -7.21 0.97 0.55
N ALA A 45 -7.11 1.26 -0.74
CA ALA A 45 -6.83 2.60 -1.28
C ALA A 45 -7.66 2.87 -2.55
N GLY A 46 -8.99 2.84 -2.47
CA GLY A 46 -9.89 3.02 -3.63
C GLY A 46 -9.62 4.27 -4.50
N ASP A 47 -9.02 5.32 -3.96
CA ASP A 47 -8.62 6.54 -4.70
C ASP A 47 -7.19 6.49 -5.28
N TRP A 48 -6.54 5.33 -5.33
CA TRP A 48 -5.14 5.19 -5.74
C TRP A 48 -4.84 5.72 -7.13
N LYS A 49 -5.78 5.61 -8.07
CA LYS A 49 -5.66 6.16 -9.44
C LYS A 49 -5.60 7.69 -9.42
N ALA A 50 -6.40 8.33 -8.57
CA ALA A 50 -6.37 9.78 -8.40
C ALA A 50 -5.06 10.21 -7.73
N MET A 51 -4.58 9.47 -6.72
CA MET A 51 -3.29 9.73 -6.08
C MET A 51 -2.11 9.58 -7.05
N SER A 52 -2.13 8.57 -7.92
CA SER A 52 -1.09 8.38 -8.92
C SER A 52 -1.09 9.50 -9.96
N ALA A 53 -2.27 9.93 -10.42
CA ALA A 53 -2.39 11.03 -11.35
C ALA A 53 -1.93 12.36 -10.73
N ALA A 54 -2.33 12.63 -9.48
CA ALA A 54 -1.96 13.84 -8.76
C ALA A 54 -0.44 13.95 -8.53
N GLY A 55 0.21 12.86 -8.10
CA GLY A 55 1.66 12.88 -7.86
C GLY A 55 2.53 12.71 -9.11
N ALA A 56 1.95 12.33 -10.25
CA ALA A 56 2.64 12.32 -11.55
C ALA A 56 2.58 13.68 -12.27
N ALA A 57 1.75 14.61 -11.82
CA ALA A 57 1.66 15.94 -12.41
C ALA A 57 2.89 16.80 -12.07
N ASP A 58 3.38 17.59 -13.04
CA ASP A 58 4.52 18.51 -12.82
C ASP A 58 4.24 19.61 -11.79
N THR A 59 2.96 19.80 -11.43
CA THR A 59 2.48 20.77 -10.43
C THR A 59 2.10 20.11 -9.10
N ALA A 60 2.48 18.84 -8.90
CA ALA A 60 2.16 18.10 -7.69
C ALA A 60 2.67 18.79 -6.42
N SER A 61 1.84 18.79 -5.37
CA SER A 61 2.29 19.21 -4.06
C SER A 61 3.37 18.26 -3.51
N GLU A 62 4.16 18.72 -2.53
CA GLU A 62 5.16 17.85 -1.88
C GLU A 62 4.51 16.62 -1.22
N GLU A 63 3.31 16.78 -0.67
CA GLU A 63 2.54 15.71 -0.06
C GLU A 63 2.07 14.68 -1.10
N ASP A 64 1.53 15.13 -2.24
CA ASP A 64 1.09 14.24 -3.32
C ASP A 64 2.26 13.50 -3.97
N THR A 65 3.39 14.18 -4.12
CA THR A 65 4.64 13.56 -4.58
C THR A 65 5.12 12.47 -3.61
N LYS A 66 5.02 12.72 -2.30
CA LYS A 66 5.39 11.75 -1.26
C LYS A 66 4.45 10.54 -1.25
N ARG A 67 3.14 10.76 -1.35
CA ARG A 67 2.12 9.70 -1.47
C ARG A 67 2.39 8.84 -2.70
N TYR A 68 2.62 9.47 -3.86
CA TYR A 68 2.93 8.78 -5.10
C TYR A 68 4.21 7.94 -5.01
N ARG A 69 5.29 8.47 -4.41
CA ARG A 69 6.53 7.70 -4.20
C ARG A 69 6.31 6.46 -3.32
N LEU A 70 5.55 6.60 -2.24
CA LEU A 70 5.22 5.47 -1.36
C LEU A 70 4.38 4.42 -2.09
N LEU A 71 3.42 4.87 -2.91
CA LEU A 71 2.59 4.00 -3.72
C LEU A 71 3.42 3.20 -4.73
N LYS A 72 4.38 3.84 -5.42
CA LYS A 72 5.35 3.15 -6.30
C LYS A 72 6.19 2.11 -5.57
N LEU A 73 6.69 2.45 -4.38
CA LEU A 73 7.49 1.54 -3.57
C LEU A 73 6.65 0.34 -3.11
N PHE A 74 5.43 0.56 -2.64
CA PHE A 74 4.48 -0.49 -2.31
C PHE A 74 4.27 -1.44 -3.49
N SER A 75 3.83 -0.91 -4.65
CA SER A 75 3.56 -1.72 -5.84
C SER A 75 4.78 -2.53 -6.29
N LYS A 76 5.99 -1.95 -6.15
CA LYS A 76 7.24 -2.61 -6.55
C LYS A 76 7.54 -3.83 -5.70
N TYR A 77 7.43 -3.70 -4.38
CA TYR A 77 7.71 -4.79 -3.45
C TYR A 77 6.58 -5.83 -3.42
N PHE A 78 5.32 -5.40 -3.61
CA PHE A 78 4.17 -6.31 -3.72
C PHE A 78 4.28 -7.21 -4.95
N CYS A 79 4.48 -6.63 -6.14
CA CYS A 79 4.64 -7.41 -7.37
C CYS A 79 5.86 -8.34 -7.30
N ALA A 80 6.97 -7.88 -6.73
CA ALA A 80 8.15 -8.71 -6.51
C ALA A 80 7.86 -9.88 -5.55
N ALA A 81 7.08 -9.66 -4.49
CA ALA A 81 6.68 -10.74 -3.59
C ALA A 81 5.80 -11.79 -4.27
N GLN A 82 4.86 -11.35 -5.12
CA GLN A 82 4.00 -12.28 -5.87
C GLN A 82 4.81 -13.15 -6.82
N VAL A 83 5.77 -12.56 -7.54
CA VAL A 83 6.70 -13.32 -8.37
C VAL A 83 7.58 -14.26 -7.52
N ALA A 84 8.08 -13.80 -6.36
CA ALA A 84 8.85 -14.65 -5.44
C ALA A 84 8.04 -15.85 -4.91
N ALA A 85 6.72 -15.71 -4.75
CA ALA A 85 5.83 -16.82 -4.37
C ALA A 85 5.81 -17.92 -5.44
N THR A 86 5.94 -17.53 -6.71
CA THR A 86 5.94 -18.44 -7.87
C THR A 86 7.35 -18.93 -8.25
N ALA A 87 8.39 -18.40 -7.59
CA ALA A 87 9.80 -18.78 -7.77
C ALA A 87 10.12 -20.30 -7.73
N PRO A 88 9.46 -21.17 -6.93
CA PRO A 88 9.74 -22.60 -6.97
C PRO A 88 9.54 -23.24 -8.35
N VAL A 89 8.73 -22.64 -9.24
CA VAL A 89 8.51 -23.14 -10.61
C VAL A 89 9.74 -22.91 -11.51
N PHE A 90 10.48 -21.83 -11.32
CA PHE A 90 11.63 -21.48 -12.16
C PHE A 90 12.87 -22.33 -11.86
N VAL A 91 13.13 -22.64 -10.58
CA VAL A 91 14.31 -23.40 -10.17
C VAL A 91 14.25 -24.86 -10.64
N LEU A 92 13.07 -25.47 -10.69
CA LEU A 92 12.89 -26.84 -11.20
C LEU A 92 13.36 -27.01 -12.64
N THR A 93 13.43 -25.94 -13.43
CA THR A 93 13.90 -26.01 -14.83
C THR A 93 15.43 -25.96 -14.94
N LYS A 94 16.15 -25.47 -13.92
CA LYS A 94 17.63 -25.36 -13.94
C LYS A 94 18.37 -26.61 -13.44
N THR A 95 17.69 -27.61 -12.88
CA THR A 95 18.35 -28.74 -12.19
C THR A 95 18.05 -30.11 -12.79
N SER A 96 17.92 -30.22 -14.11
CA SER A 96 17.94 -31.52 -14.82
C SER A 96 19.18 -31.68 -15.70
N ASP A 97 20.35 -31.27 -15.21
CA ASP A 97 21.65 -31.70 -15.71
C ASP A 97 22.29 -32.67 -14.70
N GLY A 98 21.87 -33.93 -14.82
CA GLY A 98 22.50 -35.22 -14.48
C GLY A 98 23.45 -35.47 -13.30
N SER A 99 23.86 -34.49 -12.49
CA SER A 99 24.98 -34.74 -11.55
C SER A 99 24.94 -34.00 -10.21
N ASN A 100 23.89 -33.25 -9.87
CA ASN A 100 23.77 -32.57 -8.57
C ASN A 100 22.47 -32.94 -7.83
N GLU A 101 22.40 -34.20 -7.41
CA GLU A 101 21.50 -34.66 -6.35
C GLU A 101 22.11 -34.24 -4.99
N GLY A 102 22.16 -32.93 -4.73
CA GLY A 102 23.06 -32.40 -3.70
C GLY A 102 22.65 -31.07 -3.08
N GLN A 103 21.37 -30.91 -2.72
CA GLN A 103 20.89 -30.34 -1.43
C GLN A 103 19.44 -29.86 -1.58
N ARG A 104 18.53 -30.64 -1.01
CA ARG A 104 17.18 -30.21 -0.67
C ARG A 104 17.29 -29.10 0.38
N GLY A 105 17.00 -27.84 0.02
CA GLY A 105 17.05 -26.71 0.96
C GLY A 105 16.51 -25.37 0.41
N ASP A 106 16.40 -25.19 -0.91
CA ASP A 106 16.05 -23.89 -1.49
C ASP A 106 14.56 -23.51 -1.42
N SER A 107 13.65 -24.44 -1.13
CA SER A 107 12.22 -24.12 -1.01
C SER A 107 11.92 -23.13 0.13
N GLU A 108 12.70 -23.17 1.21
CA GLU A 108 12.54 -22.25 2.34
C GLU A 108 13.13 -20.85 2.05
N GLY A 109 14.13 -20.77 1.17
CA GLY A 109 14.72 -19.49 0.77
C GLY A 109 13.71 -18.58 0.07
N PHE A 110 12.94 -19.10 -0.88
CA PHE A 110 11.96 -18.27 -1.59
C PHE A 110 10.79 -17.82 -0.71
N LEU A 111 10.36 -18.67 0.24
CA LEU A 111 9.36 -18.29 1.24
C LEU A 111 9.87 -17.17 2.16
N TRP A 112 11.14 -17.23 2.58
CA TRP A 112 11.78 -16.13 3.31
C TRP A 112 11.82 -14.84 2.47
N LEU A 113 12.22 -14.92 1.20
CA LEU A 113 12.32 -13.77 0.30
C LEU A 113 10.95 -13.14 0.08
N GLN A 114 9.93 -13.94 -0.23
CA GLN A 114 8.54 -13.48 -0.35
C GLN A 114 8.09 -12.77 0.92
N LYS A 115 8.30 -13.39 2.09
CA LYS A 115 7.92 -12.81 3.38
C LYS A 115 8.65 -11.48 3.65
N ALA A 116 9.94 -11.40 3.32
CA ALA A 116 10.72 -10.18 3.47
C ALA A 116 10.19 -9.06 2.57
N MET A 117 9.82 -9.37 1.33
CA MET A 117 9.26 -8.40 0.38
C MET A 117 7.85 -7.94 0.79
N LEU A 118 6.99 -8.85 1.25
CA LEU A 118 5.68 -8.51 1.81
C LEU A 118 5.82 -7.63 3.06
N THR A 119 6.79 -7.92 3.92
CA THR A 119 7.06 -7.08 5.11
C THR A 119 7.50 -5.67 4.71
N LYS A 120 8.27 -5.53 3.62
CA LYS A 120 8.62 -4.21 3.08
C LYS A 120 7.41 -3.51 2.48
N ALA A 121 6.58 -4.22 1.72
CA ALA A 121 5.34 -3.69 1.17
C ALA A 121 4.41 -3.19 2.30
N SER A 122 4.20 -3.98 3.36
CA SER A 122 3.37 -3.59 4.50
C SER A 122 3.88 -2.33 5.20
N GLN A 123 5.20 -2.19 5.37
CA GLN A 123 5.81 -0.96 5.93
C GLN A 123 5.50 0.28 5.09
N TYR A 124 5.47 0.16 3.76
CA TYR A 124 5.11 1.30 2.89
C TYR A 124 3.60 1.56 2.88
N ARG A 125 2.78 0.52 2.95
CA ARG A 125 1.33 0.63 3.13
C ARG A 125 0.98 1.36 4.42
N GLU A 126 1.55 0.97 5.55
CA GLU A 126 1.35 1.63 6.85
C GLU A 126 1.73 3.11 6.79
N LYS A 127 2.90 3.44 6.23
CA LYS A 127 3.32 4.83 6.04
C LYS A 127 2.40 5.63 5.12
N LEU A 128 1.79 5.00 4.13
CA LEU A 128 0.84 5.65 3.23
C LEU A 128 -0.49 5.88 3.96
N LEU A 129 -0.99 4.89 4.70
CA LEU A 129 -2.18 5.01 5.53
C LEU A 129 -2.03 6.09 6.59
N ASP A 130 -0.86 6.20 7.23
CA ASP A 130 -0.56 7.29 8.15
C ASP A 130 -0.72 8.65 7.46
N LEU A 131 -0.20 8.82 6.23
CA LEU A 131 -0.34 10.08 5.49
C LEU A 131 -1.75 10.37 4.98
N LEU A 132 -2.59 9.34 4.81
CA LEU A 132 -4.01 9.51 4.47
C LEU A 132 -4.82 9.86 5.73
N ASN A 133 -4.43 9.35 6.90
CA ASN A 133 -5.06 9.61 8.18
C ASN A 133 -4.49 10.84 8.92
N VAL A 134 -3.44 11.48 8.41
CA VAL A 134 -3.00 12.82 8.85
C VAL A 134 -3.97 13.86 8.29
N ALA A 135 -5.20 13.85 8.79
CA ALA A 135 -6.02 15.03 8.88
C ALA A 135 -5.92 15.51 10.34
N PRO A 136 -5.05 16.49 10.67
CA PRO A 136 -5.25 17.24 11.89
C PRO A 136 -6.52 18.06 11.67
N VAL A 137 -7.67 17.51 12.07
CA VAL A 137 -8.84 18.35 12.34
C VAL A 137 -8.49 19.12 13.60
N ASP A 138 -7.95 20.32 13.44
CA ASP A 138 -7.86 21.30 14.51
C ASP A 138 -9.27 21.86 14.77
N SER A 139 -10.20 20.98 15.17
CA SER A 139 -11.49 21.38 15.70
C SER A 139 -11.30 21.62 17.18
N SER A 140 -10.73 22.77 17.52
CA SER A 140 -11.00 23.41 18.81
C SER A 140 -12.47 23.83 18.86
N MET A 141 -13.39 22.88 18.86
CA MET A 141 -14.79 23.12 19.23
C MET A 141 -14.85 23.30 20.75
N THR A 142 -14.50 24.51 21.19
CA THR A 142 -14.78 24.96 22.55
C THR A 142 -16.28 25.25 22.65
N PHE A 143 -17.06 24.28 23.10
CA PHE A 143 -18.44 24.53 23.53
C PHE A 143 -18.43 25.14 24.93
N THR A 144 -18.32 26.47 25.02
CA THR A 144 -18.65 27.21 26.24
C THR A 144 -20.16 27.49 26.26
N SER A 145 -20.95 26.47 26.64
CA SER A 145 -22.34 26.68 27.02
C SER A 145 -22.40 27.33 28.41
N ARG A 146 -22.64 28.64 28.46
CA ARG A 146 -22.95 29.35 29.70
C ARG A 146 -24.46 29.24 29.94
N VAL A 147 -24.88 28.36 30.83
CA VAL A 147 -26.27 28.31 31.30
C VAL A 147 -26.46 29.46 32.30
N ALA A 148 -27.10 30.54 31.86
CA ALA A 148 -27.61 31.57 32.76
C ALA A 148 -29.08 31.24 33.08
N PRO A 149 -29.46 31.00 34.35
CA PRO A 149 -30.86 30.88 34.71
C PRO A 149 -31.57 32.22 34.46
N ALA A 150 -32.55 32.23 33.56
CA ALA A 150 -33.28 33.44 33.16
C ALA A 150 -34.35 33.89 34.17
N ARG A 151 -34.51 33.19 35.31
CA ARG A 151 -35.56 33.50 36.29
C ARG A 151 -35.14 33.16 37.71
N ASP A 152 -35.27 34.14 38.59
CA ASP A 152 -35.11 34.02 40.04
C ASP A 152 -36.42 33.45 40.63
N PRO A 153 -36.40 32.25 41.26
CA PRO A 153 -37.62 31.60 41.75
C PRO A 153 -38.18 32.20 43.06
N VAL A 154 -37.61 33.28 43.59
CA VAL A 154 -37.99 33.81 44.92
C VAL A 154 -38.82 35.11 44.86
N THR A 155 -39.00 35.75 43.69
CA THR A 155 -39.50 37.14 43.61
C THR A 155 -40.89 37.37 43.00
N GLU A 156 -41.64 36.35 42.56
CA GLU A 156 -43.04 36.55 42.15
C GLU A 156 -44.02 35.89 43.14
N ALA A 157 -44.83 36.72 43.80
CA ALA A 157 -45.90 36.28 44.70
C ALA A 157 -47.01 35.57 43.91
N ARG A 158 -47.47 34.43 44.42
CA ARG A 158 -48.63 33.69 43.93
C ARG A 158 -49.85 34.63 43.94
N SER A 159 -50.35 35.04 42.78
CA SER A 159 -51.61 35.79 42.71
C SER A 159 -52.75 34.83 42.99
N ASP A 160 -53.37 34.98 44.16
CA ASP A 160 -54.57 34.23 44.54
C ASP A 160 -55.72 34.56 43.58
N VAL A 161 -56.35 33.50 43.10
CA VAL A 161 -57.54 33.52 42.26
C VAL A 161 -58.74 33.86 43.14
N SER A 162 -59.50 34.91 42.78
CA SER A 162 -60.87 35.15 43.23
C SER A 162 -61.78 35.35 42.02
#